data_AF-A0A520WV99-F1
#
_entry.id   AF-A0A520WV99-F1
#
_cell.length_a   1.000
_cell.length_b   1.000
_cell.length_c   1.000
_cell.angle_alpha   90.00
_cell.angle_beta   90.00
_cell.angle_gamma   90.00
#
_symmetry.space_group_name_H-M   'P 1'
#
loop_
_entity.id
_entity.type
_entity.pdbx_description
1 polymer ?
#
loop_
_entity_poly.entity_id
_entity_poly.type
_entity_poly.pdbx_seq_one_letter_code
_entity_poly.pdbx_strand_id
1 'polypeptide(L)'
;MTAPVRFPRFFVTSPAPCPYLPGKTERKVFTELKGPHADQLNEALGRIGFRRSQTVAYRPSCIDCQACVSVRVGAGEFAPSNSQKRTLKRNSDLVRTECRPWATSEQFDLLPIVVNHLLLGI
;
A
#
# COMPACT_ATOMS: atom_id res chain seq x y z
N MET A 1 8.16 34.94 -5.10
CA MET A 1 7.47 33.91 -5.91
C MET A 1 7.00 32.83 -4.96
N THR A 2 5.78 32.96 -4.43
CA THR A 2 5.25 32.10 -3.38
C THR A 2 4.35 31.06 -4.02
N ALA A 3 4.81 29.82 -4.13
CA ALA A 3 3.95 28.73 -4.59
C ALA A 3 2.84 28.51 -3.54
N PRO A 4 1.54 28.54 -3.90
CA PRO A 4 0.49 28.24 -2.95
C PRO A 4 0.38 26.72 -2.83
N VAL A 5 1.37 26.07 -2.19
CA VAL A 5 1.18 24.72 -1.71
C VAL A 5 0.17 24.84 -0.57
N ARG A 6 -1.11 24.64 -0.89
CA ARG A 6 -2.17 24.61 0.11
C ARG A 6 -1.88 23.38 0.97
N PHE A 7 -1.33 23.59 2.16
CA PHE A 7 -0.99 22.50 3.06
C PHE A 7 -2.23 21.63 3.27
N PRO A 8 -2.12 20.30 3.09
CA PRO A 8 -3.25 19.41 3.25
C PRO A 8 -3.74 19.48 4.70
N ARG A 9 -5.07 19.52 4.87
CA ARG A 9 -5.66 19.47 6.22
C ARG A 9 -5.46 18.06 6.76
N PHE A 10 -4.85 17.96 7.92
CA PHE A 10 -4.73 16.71 8.66
C PHE A 10 -5.79 16.62 9.73
N PHE A 11 -6.34 15.41 9.87
CA PHE A 11 -7.32 15.06 10.89
C PHE A 11 -6.75 13.92 11.73
N VAL A 12 -7.18 13.83 12.99
CA VAL A 12 -6.76 12.75 13.88
C VAL A 12 -7.99 12.00 14.35
N THR A 13 -7.93 10.66 14.27
CA THR A 13 -9.02 9.82 14.78
C THR A 13 -9.08 9.86 16.30
N SER A 14 -10.27 9.60 16.84
CA SER A 14 -10.40 9.23 18.25
C SER A 14 -9.57 7.98 18.56
N PRO A 15 -9.09 7.82 19.81
CA PRO A 15 -8.41 6.61 20.23
C PRO A 15 -9.33 5.39 20.09
N ALA A 16 -8.78 4.28 19.58
CA ALA A 16 -9.46 3.00 19.44
C ALA A 16 -8.52 1.84 19.83
N PRO A 17 -9.01 0.63 20.15
CA PRO A 17 -8.14 -0.52 20.39
C PRO A 17 -7.18 -0.77 19.23
N CYS A 18 -5.91 -1.05 19.52
CA CYS A 18 -4.92 -1.33 18.49
C CYS A 18 -5.21 -2.69 17.83
N PRO A 19 -5.30 -2.75 16.49
CA PRO A 19 -5.64 -4.00 15.81
C PRO A 19 -4.50 -5.03 15.80
N TYR A 20 -3.26 -4.59 16.06
CA TYR A 20 -2.07 -5.45 15.99
C TYR A 20 -1.52 -5.87 17.35
N LEU A 21 -1.67 -5.01 18.37
CA LEU A 21 -1.06 -5.22 19.69
C LEU A 21 -2.16 -5.21 20.76
N PRO A 22 -2.44 -6.38 21.40
CA PRO A 22 -3.40 -6.46 22.48
C PRO A 22 -3.08 -5.50 23.63
N GLY A 23 -4.11 -4.88 24.21
CA GLY A 23 -3.97 -3.95 25.33
C GLY A 23 -3.35 -2.58 24.98
N LYS A 24 -3.12 -2.28 23.70
CA LYS A 24 -2.68 -0.97 23.22
C LYS A 24 -3.81 -0.21 22.55
N THR A 25 -3.65 1.11 22.45
CA THR A 25 -4.58 2.01 21.75
C THR A 25 -3.91 2.57 20.50
N GLU A 26 -4.67 2.66 19.42
CA GLU A 26 -4.29 3.26 18.15
C GLU A 26 -4.97 4.63 17.94
N ARG A 27 -4.23 5.55 17.32
CA ARG A 27 -4.76 6.76 16.67
C ARG A 27 -4.11 6.91 15.32
N LYS A 28 -4.81 7.53 14.36
CA LYS A 28 -4.30 7.79 13.02
C LYS A 28 -4.39 9.27 12.73
N VAL A 29 -3.33 9.82 12.15
CA VAL A 29 -3.41 11.08 11.40
C VAL A 29 -3.73 10.75 9.95
N PHE A 30 -4.65 11.48 9.33
CA PHE A 30 -5.03 11.24 7.94
C PHE A 30 -5.33 12.53 7.19
N THR A 31 -5.24 12.46 5.86
CA THR A 31 -5.62 13.54 4.93
C THR A 31 -6.16 12.96 3.63
N GLU A 32 -6.87 13.78 2.87
CA GLU A 32 -7.40 13.41 1.57
C GLU A 32 -6.40 13.70 0.45
N LEU A 33 -6.33 12.78 -0.50
CA LEU A 33 -5.59 12.90 -1.76
C LEU A 33 -6.59 13.30 -2.85
N LYS A 34 -6.69 14.61 -3.13
CA LYS A 34 -7.61 15.17 -4.13
C LYS A 34 -6.94 16.27 -4.95
N GLY A 35 -7.45 16.46 -6.17
CA GLY A 35 -7.01 17.51 -7.08
C GLY A 35 -5.73 17.17 -7.87
N PRO A 36 -5.22 18.13 -8.65
CA PRO A 36 -4.16 17.88 -9.63
C PRO A 36 -2.80 17.50 -9.02
N HIS A 37 -2.58 17.79 -7.73
CA HIS A 37 -1.33 17.49 -7.02
C HIS A 37 -1.42 16.23 -6.13
N ALA A 38 -2.50 15.44 -6.23
CA ALA A 38 -2.73 14.28 -5.36
C ALA A 38 -1.61 13.25 -5.45
N ASP A 39 -1.06 12.99 -6.64
CA ASP A 39 0.01 12.01 -6.84
C ASP A 39 1.33 12.47 -6.23
N GLN A 40 1.71 13.74 -6.44
CA GLN A 40 2.90 14.34 -5.83
C GLN A 40 2.79 14.36 -4.30
N LEU A 41 1.60 14.68 -3.78
CA LEU A 41 1.34 14.64 -2.35
C LEU A 41 1.44 13.22 -1.80
N ASN A 42 0.85 12.24 -2.49
CA ASN A 42 0.95 10.83 -2.10
C ASN A 42 2.41 10.36 -2.07
N GLU A 43 3.21 10.74 -3.07
CA GLU A 43 4.63 10.40 -3.10
C GLU A 43 5.39 11.02 -1.92
N ALA A 44 5.18 12.31 -1.64
CA ALA A 44 5.80 12.99 -0.52
C ALA A 44 5.39 12.38 0.83
N LEU A 45 4.10 12.10 1.04
CA LEU A 45 3.58 11.49 2.26
C LEU A 45 4.09 10.05 2.44
N GLY A 46 4.20 9.28 1.36
CA GLY A 46 4.76 7.93 1.38
C GLY A 46 6.24 7.90 1.80
N ARG A 47 7.00 8.98 1.58
CA ARG A 47 8.38 9.10 2.07
C ARG A 47 8.49 9.31 3.59
N ILE A 48 7.43 9.83 4.22
CA ILE A 48 7.38 10.08 5.67
C ILE A 48 6.47 9.08 6.42
N GLY A 49 6.23 7.93 5.80
CA GLY A 49 5.59 6.77 6.43
C GLY A 49 4.06 6.76 6.38
N PHE A 50 3.42 7.64 5.61
CA PHE A 50 1.99 7.51 5.34
C PHE A 50 1.71 6.32 4.42
N ARG A 51 0.60 5.66 4.68
CA ARG A 51 -0.02 4.57 3.91
C ARG A 51 -1.23 5.13 3.16
N ARG A 52 -1.63 4.52 2.06
CA ARG A 52 -2.77 4.94 1.24
C ARG A 52 -3.89 3.91 1.27
N SER A 53 -5.11 4.37 1.48
CA SER A 53 -6.34 3.62 1.24
C SER A 53 -7.24 4.47 0.36
N GLN A 54 -7.44 4.06 -0.89
CA GLN A 54 -8.22 4.81 -1.88
C GLN A 54 -7.72 6.27 -2.02
N THR A 55 -8.55 7.24 -1.67
CA THR A 55 -8.27 8.68 -1.72
C THR A 55 -7.81 9.24 -0.37
N VAL A 56 -7.48 8.40 0.61
CA VAL A 56 -7.04 8.82 1.94
C VAL A 56 -5.62 8.33 2.21
N ALA A 57 -4.76 9.26 2.62
CA ALA A 57 -3.44 8.94 3.16
C ALA A 57 -3.49 8.99 4.69
N TYR A 58 -2.90 8.02 5.38
CA TYR A 58 -2.89 7.97 6.84
C TYR A 58 -1.57 7.45 7.41
N ARG A 59 -1.23 7.84 8.64
CA ARG A 59 -0.12 7.28 9.42
C ARG A 59 -0.56 7.06 10.86
N PRO A 60 -0.13 5.96 11.52
CA PRO A 60 -0.30 5.82 12.96
C PRO A 60 0.37 6.98 13.72
N SER A 61 -0.31 7.43 14.77
CA SER A 61 0.11 8.54 15.63
C SER A 61 -0.28 8.24 17.09
N CYS A 62 0.02 7.03 17.53
CA CYS A 62 -0.22 6.59 18.90
C CYS A 62 0.64 7.38 19.89
N ILE A 63 0.13 7.64 21.09
CA ILE A 63 0.84 8.43 22.12
C ILE A 63 2.00 7.61 22.70
N ASP A 64 1.72 6.38 23.15
CA ASP A 64 2.68 5.55 23.90
C ASP A 64 3.21 4.35 23.08
N CYS A 65 3.24 4.46 21.75
CA CYS A 65 3.65 3.35 20.88
C CYS A 65 4.24 3.83 19.55
N GLN A 66 5.35 3.22 19.13
CA GLN A 66 6.01 3.46 17.84
C GLN A 66 6.21 2.15 17.03
N ALA A 67 5.49 1.08 17.37
CA ALA A 67 5.66 -0.23 16.73
C ALA A 67 5.23 -0.27 15.26
N CYS A 68 4.38 0.67 14.84
CA CYS A 68 3.93 0.78 13.45
C CYS A 68 5.00 1.43 12.57
N VAL A 69 5.92 0.60 12.06
CA VAL A 69 6.94 1.04 11.10
C VAL A 69 6.45 0.93 9.66
N SER A 70 6.84 1.90 8.83
CA SER A 70 6.69 1.82 7.37
C SER A 70 7.95 1.17 6.81
N VAL A 71 7.78 0.15 5.96
CA VAL A 71 8.88 -0.60 5.35
C VAL A 71 8.85 -0.45 3.84
N ARG A 72 10.00 -0.60 3.20
CA ARG A 72 10.13 -0.69 1.74
C ARG A 72 10.81 -2.00 1.37
N VAL A 73 10.43 -2.56 0.23
CA VAL A 73 11.04 -3.77 -0.31
C VAL A 73 12.15 -3.36 -1.27
N GLY A 74 13.37 -3.83 -1.02
CA GLY A 74 14.53 -3.63 -1.89
C GLY A 74 14.43 -4.47 -3.16
N ALA A 75 13.56 -4.06 -4.10
CA ALA A 75 13.28 -4.84 -5.31
C ALA A 75 14.55 -5.11 -6.17
N GLY A 76 15.52 -4.20 -6.16
CA GLY A 76 16.78 -4.36 -6.89
C GLY A 76 17.74 -5.40 -6.32
N GLU A 77 17.53 -5.83 -5.08
CA GLU A 77 18.36 -6.85 -4.41
C GLU A 77 17.76 -8.27 -4.52
N PHE A 78 16.66 -8.40 -5.28
CA PHE A 78 15.99 -9.68 -5.43
C PHE A 78 16.86 -10.68 -6.20
N ALA A 79 17.24 -11.77 -5.52
CA ALA A 79 17.93 -12.91 -6.13
C ALA A 79 16.99 -14.14 -6.11
N PRO A 80 16.60 -14.69 -7.27
CA PRO A 80 15.66 -15.80 -7.31
C PRO A 80 16.28 -17.08 -6.74
N SER A 81 15.56 -17.75 -5.86
CA SER A 81 15.91 -19.08 -5.34
C SER A 81 15.85 -20.14 -6.45
N ASN A 82 16.41 -21.34 -6.20
CA ASN A 82 16.36 -22.43 -7.18
C ASN A 82 14.92 -22.82 -7.57
N SER A 83 13.96 -22.78 -6.64
CA SER A 83 12.55 -23.03 -6.95
C SER A 83 11.96 -21.92 -7.81
N GLN A 84 12.25 -20.65 -7.48
CA GLN A 84 11.79 -19.50 -8.27
C GLN A 84 12.38 -19.51 -9.69
N LYS A 85 13.65 -19.87 -9.86
CA LYS A 85 14.27 -20.05 -11.19
C LYS A 85 13.55 -21.12 -12.02
N ARG A 86 13.18 -22.26 -11.40
CA ARG A 86 12.39 -23.30 -12.07
C ARG A 86 10.99 -22.80 -12.47
N THR A 87 10.33 -22.05 -11.59
CA THR A 87 9.03 -21.43 -11.88
C THR A 87 9.13 -20.44 -13.03
N LEU A 88 10.14 -19.56 -13.05
CA LEU A 88 10.37 -18.62 -14.14
C LEU A 88 10.59 -19.34 -15.47
N LYS A 89 11.38 -20.42 -15.47
CA LYS A 89 11.60 -21.22 -16.69
C LYS A 89 10.32 -21.90 -17.18
N ARG A 90 9.48 -22.41 -16.28
CA ARG A 90 8.22 -23.08 -16.64
C ARG A 90 7.22 -22.13 -17.31
N ASN A 91 7.26 -20.85 -16.94
CA ASN A 91 6.32 -19.83 -17.39
C ASN A 91 7.01 -18.83 -18.34
N SER A 92 8.03 -19.25 -19.08
CA SER A 92 8.80 -18.37 -19.96
C SER A 92 8.02 -17.91 -21.19
N ASP A 93 6.89 -18.56 -21.47
CA ASP A 93 5.93 -18.23 -22.52
C ASP A 93 5.02 -17.04 -22.14
N LEU A 94 4.93 -16.69 -20.85
CA LEU A 94 4.10 -15.58 -20.39
C LEU A 94 4.69 -14.23 -20.80
N VAL A 95 3.86 -13.39 -21.42
CA VAL A 95 4.19 -12.00 -21.77
C VAL A 95 3.48 -11.07 -20.79
N ARG A 96 4.22 -10.09 -20.24
CA ARG A 96 3.69 -9.06 -19.34
C ARG A 96 3.87 -7.69 -19.97
N THR A 97 2.82 -6.88 -19.88
CA THR A 97 2.83 -5.48 -20.31
C THR A 97 2.40 -4.58 -19.15
N GLU A 98 2.98 -3.39 -19.07
CA GLU A 98 2.53 -2.36 -18.12
C GLU A 98 1.27 -1.68 -18.66
N CYS A 99 0.22 -1.67 -17.84
CA CYS A 99 -1.08 -1.10 -18.19
C CYS A 99 -1.50 -0.07 -17.13
N ARG A 100 -2.43 0.82 -17.52
CA ARG A 100 -3.10 1.69 -16.53
C ARG A 100 -3.85 0.84 -15.50
N PRO A 101 -3.94 1.27 -14.23
CA PRO A 101 -4.61 0.52 -13.17
C PRO A 101 -6.14 0.63 -13.29
N TRP A 102 -6.69 0.02 -14.34
CA TRP A 102 -8.12 -0.06 -14.58
C TRP A 102 -8.61 -1.48 -14.34
N ALA A 103 -9.80 -1.58 -13.73
CA ALA A 103 -10.50 -2.84 -13.58
C ALA A 103 -11.07 -3.27 -14.94
N THR A 104 -10.79 -4.51 -15.35
CA THR A 104 -11.41 -5.14 -16.53
C THR A 104 -12.36 -6.24 -16.08
N SER A 105 -13.33 -6.59 -16.92
CA SER A 105 -14.22 -7.74 -16.66
C SER A 105 -13.43 -9.03 -16.48
N GLU A 106 -12.42 -9.25 -17.31
CA GLU A 106 -11.51 -10.39 -17.18
C GLU A 106 -10.82 -10.45 -15.81
N GLN A 107 -10.30 -9.32 -15.30
CA GLN A 107 -9.71 -9.27 -13.95
C GLN A 107 -10.73 -9.60 -12.86
N PHE A 108 -11.98 -9.17 -13.02
CA PHE A 108 -13.05 -9.45 -12.08
C PHE A 108 -13.43 -10.93 -12.08
N ASP A 109 -13.53 -11.54 -13.26
CA ASP A 109 -13.86 -12.96 -13.43
C ASP A 109 -12.74 -13.88 -12.92
N LEU A 110 -11.46 -13.44 -13.05
CA LEU A 110 -10.30 -14.17 -12.52
C LEU A 110 -10.14 -14.07 -11.01
N LEU A 111 -10.62 -13.00 -10.38
CA LEU A 111 -10.38 -12.72 -8.95
C LEU A 111 -10.84 -13.87 -8.02
N PRO A 112 -12.06 -14.44 -8.16
CA PRO A 112 -12.49 -15.56 -7.32
C PRO A 112 -11.61 -16.80 -7.47
N ILE A 113 -11.12 -17.07 -8.69
CA ILE A 113 -10.26 -18.22 -8.98
C ILE A 113 -8.94 -18.08 -8.23
N VAL A 114 -8.29 -16.92 -8.33
CA VAL A 114 -7.00 -16.65 -7.65
C VAL A 114 -7.17 -16.65 -6.12
N VAL A 115 -8.22 -16.00 -5.61
CA VAL A 115 -8.47 -15.92 -4.17
C VAL A 115 -8.72 -17.30 -3.56
N ASN A 116 -9.49 -18.15 -4.24
CA ASN A 116 -9.74 -19.51 -3.77
C ASN A 116 -8.47 -20.37 -3.80
N HIS A 117 -7.61 -20.21 -4.81
CA HIS A 117 -6.32 -20.90 -4.84
C HIS A 117 -5.41 -20.51 -3.66
N LEU A 118 -5.34 -19.23 -3.29
CA LEU A 118 -4.55 -18.76 -2.14
C LEU A 118 -5.07 -19.26 -0.79
N LEU A 119 -6.38 -19.42 -0.64
CA LEU A 119 -7.01 -19.94 0.59
C LEU A 119 -6.87 -21.46 0.74
N LEU A 120 -6.69 -22.17 -0.37
CA LEU A 120 -6.50 -23.63 -0.41
C LEU A 120 -5.03 -24.07 -0.25
N GLY A 121 -4.11 -23.13 -0.04
CA GLY A 121 -2.73 -23.43 0.36
C GLY A 121 -1.87 -24.13 -0.70
N ILE A 122 -2.11 -23.83 -1.99
CA ILE A 122 -1.24 -24.24 -3.10
C ILE A 122 -0.62 -23.01 -3.76
#